data_AF-A0A433ZTW1-F1
#
_entry.id   AF-A0A433ZTW1-F1
#
_cell.length_a   1.000
_cell.length_b   1.000
_cell.length_c   1.000
_cell.angle_alpha   90.00
_cell.angle_beta   90.00
_cell.angle_gamma   90.00
#
_symmetry.space_group_name_H-M   'P 1'
#
loop_
_entity.id
_entity.type
_entity.pdbx_description
1 polymer ?
#
loop_
_entity_poly.entity_id
_entity_poly.type
_entity_poly.pdbx_seq_one_letter_code
_entity_poly.pdbx_strand_id
1 'polypeptide(L)'
;METDLYRLFSFYWLLIKLRGQLTHRRWHQTYGWVIREIDQVIAPHFPAKRVQQALDLIENRAEHLLDIRDRILRYRRDIGVSLRITHRVKYPQGFSSIYRDEDIYLSVRVSHLASQHINALCADQGLVSYAGFKKHIIHLRTACYLICAVFSGMRDAELASLEVGCFSRREGNEGEMFCWLKGLTYKLEADPMPAEWMVPDIVGNAVRVATRLGEPQRARCQARRIKLETLLSEGAMPDAARNALLLELDETRKHQYALMVTEKEQGRILALSGCVAISCLRDFASLAGVIVEPPDADGISDHSAVSVGQPWPLAPHQFRRTFAVYVARHLMGDLRYLSEHFKHWSMDMTLYYAKQEGLDHTLFSDVLTERDTLQALMIETWLATDIPLAGKSGKRLLAQRLRGELKTVKDLRDFCRQLGDDVFIRGTGHSWCMASGNECNGLGLYDALHCLSCENGVIDSTQRPIWREIRQQQIDVLHCPDLGLPSQARCLDHLREAERILRELGDNVEPYDISDAPFSGKTL
;
A
#
# COMPACT_ATOMS: atom_id res chain seq x y z
N MET A 1 16.64 -22.22 -7.25
CA MET A 1 15.79 -22.28 -6.02
C MET A 1 14.87 -21.07 -5.77
N GLU A 2 14.85 -20.07 -6.66
CA GLU A 2 13.82 -19.04 -6.73
C GLU A 2 13.39 -18.61 -8.16
N THR A 3 13.84 -19.22 -9.28
CA THR A 3 13.22 -19.02 -10.64
C THR A 3 11.70 -19.26 -10.72
N ASP A 4 11.11 -19.55 -9.58
CA ASP A 4 11.02 -20.96 -9.26
C ASP A 4 9.80 -21.27 -8.43
N LEU A 5 9.13 -20.27 -7.89
CA LEU A 5 7.72 -20.49 -7.72
C LEU A 5 7.05 -20.31 -9.08
N TYR A 6 6.82 -19.08 -9.52
CA TYR A 6 5.88 -18.87 -10.60
C TYR A 6 6.29 -19.43 -11.99
N ARG A 7 7.58 -19.38 -12.38
CA ARG A 7 8.02 -19.80 -13.73
C ARG A 7 8.72 -21.15 -13.80
N LEU A 8 9.37 -21.64 -12.75
CA LEU A 8 9.70 -23.07 -12.66
C LEU A 8 8.45 -23.90 -12.53
N PHE A 9 7.42 -23.53 -11.75
CA PHE A 9 6.16 -24.27 -11.80
C PHE A 9 5.57 -24.22 -13.21
N SER A 10 5.47 -23.05 -13.87
CA SER A 10 4.94 -22.98 -15.24
C SER A 10 5.76 -23.78 -16.30
N PHE A 11 7.10 -23.81 -16.21
CA PHE A 11 7.99 -24.47 -17.20
C PHE A 11 8.31 -25.95 -16.86
N TYR A 12 8.40 -26.34 -15.58
CA TYR A 12 8.48 -27.72 -15.09
C TYR A 12 7.22 -28.51 -15.43
N TRP A 13 6.05 -27.88 -15.29
CA TRP A 13 4.77 -28.47 -15.67
C TRP A 13 4.64 -28.63 -17.20
N LEU A 14 5.27 -27.77 -17.99
CA LEU A 14 5.36 -27.94 -19.44
C LEU A 14 6.30 -29.09 -19.83
N LEU A 15 7.46 -29.20 -19.17
CA LEU A 15 8.51 -30.20 -19.44
C LEU A 15 8.18 -31.62 -18.92
N ILE A 16 7.49 -31.79 -17.79
CA ILE A 16 6.99 -33.10 -17.32
C ILE A 16 5.86 -33.64 -18.20
N LYS A 17 5.00 -32.74 -18.69
CA LYS A 17 3.95 -33.04 -19.68
C LYS A 17 4.56 -33.51 -21.00
N LEU A 18 5.76 -33.02 -21.35
CA LEU A 18 6.58 -33.46 -22.49
C LEU A 18 7.50 -34.66 -22.19
N ARG A 19 7.83 -34.96 -20.92
CA ARG A 19 8.70 -36.09 -20.51
C ARG A 19 8.03 -37.45 -20.74
N GLY A 20 6.71 -37.51 -20.64
CA GLY A 20 5.94 -38.69 -21.09
C GLY A 20 5.98 -38.89 -22.61
N GLN A 21 6.48 -37.90 -23.36
CA GLN A 21 6.52 -37.86 -24.83
C GLN A 21 7.96 -37.95 -25.39
N LEU A 22 9.01 -37.95 -24.54
CA LEU A 22 10.43 -37.91 -24.96
C LEU A 22 11.29 -38.94 -24.22
N THR A 23 12.27 -39.52 -24.91
CA THR A 23 13.16 -40.55 -24.36
C THR A 23 14.25 -39.97 -23.45
N HIS A 24 14.61 -40.71 -22.39
CA HIS A 24 15.54 -40.32 -21.32
C HIS A 24 16.88 -39.73 -21.79
N ARG A 25 17.38 -40.18 -22.95
CA ARG A 25 18.67 -39.73 -23.50
C ARG A 25 18.59 -38.37 -24.21
N ARG A 26 17.47 -38.07 -24.88
CA ARG A 26 17.22 -36.76 -25.51
C ARG A 26 16.94 -35.67 -24.47
N TRP A 27 16.28 -36.04 -23.38
CA TRP A 27 16.04 -35.15 -22.24
C TRP A 27 17.33 -34.54 -21.70
N HIS A 28 18.36 -35.36 -21.49
CA HIS A 28 19.59 -34.94 -20.85
C HIS A 28 20.44 -34.01 -21.73
N GLN A 29 20.41 -34.18 -23.06
CA GLN A 29 21.14 -33.35 -24.02
C GLN A 29 20.49 -31.99 -24.26
N THR A 30 19.16 -31.90 -24.24
CA THR A 30 18.45 -30.66 -24.63
C THR A 30 18.23 -29.71 -23.46
N TYR A 31 17.98 -30.23 -22.25
CA TYR A 31 17.54 -29.40 -21.10
C TYR A 31 18.49 -29.45 -19.90
N GLY A 32 19.52 -30.30 -19.91
CA GLY A 32 20.44 -30.47 -18.77
C GLY A 32 21.43 -29.33 -18.53
N TRP A 33 21.59 -28.42 -19.49
CA TRP A 33 22.41 -27.21 -19.32
C TRP A 33 21.61 -26.05 -18.73
N VAL A 34 20.31 -25.97 -19.07
CA VAL A 34 19.35 -24.98 -18.56
C VAL A 34 19.21 -25.06 -17.03
N ILE A 35 19.22 -26.28 -16.47
CA ILE A 35 19.14 -26.48 -15.01
C ILE A 35 20.42 -25.98 -14.29
N ARG A 36 21.60 -26.14 -14.90
CA ARG A 36 22.85 -25.69 -14.27
C ARG A 36 22.94 -24.17 -14.19
N GLU A 37 22.35 -23.45 -15.13
CA GLU A 37 22.46 -21.99 -15.21
C GLU A 37 21.50 -21.25 -14.27
N ILE A 38 20.38 -21.90 -13.97
CA ILE A 38 19.45 -21.47 -12.93
C ILE A 38 20.10 -21.45 -11.54
N ASP A 39 20.91 -22.45 -11.22
CA ASP A 39 21.51 -22.59 -9.90
C ASP A 39 22.76 -21.73 -9.69
N GLN A 40 23.51 -21.44 -10.76
CA GLN A 40 24.82 -20.79 -10.64
C GLN A 40 24.79 -19.25 -10.80
N VAL A 41 23.73 -18.68 -11.42
CA VAL A 41 23.74 -17.27 -11.86
C VAL A 41 22.60 -16.43 -11.28
N ILE A 42 21.41 -17.01 -11.02
CA ILE A 42 20.16 -16.25 -10.78
C ILE A 42 19.86 -16.02 -9.28
N ALA A 43 20.03 -17.03 -8.42
CA ALA A 43 19.78 -16.94 -6.97
C ALA A 43 20.60 -15.89 -6.16
N PRO A 44 21.82 -15.46 -6.57
CA PRO A 44 22.65 -14.55 -5.78
C PRO A 44 22.25 -13.05 -5.74
N HIS A 45 21.31 -12.56 -6.56
CA HIS A 45 21.09 -11.11 -6.78
C HIS A 45 19.91 -10.46 -6.02
N PHE A 46 19.11 -11.22 -5.26
CA PHE A 46 18.26 -10.64 -4.20
C PHE A 46 19.15 -10.26 -3.01
N PRO A 47 18.71 -9.42 -2.05
CA PRO A 47 19.25 -9.50 -0.70
C PRO A 47 18.79 -10.82 -0.05
N ALA A 48 19.20 -11.96 -0.63
CA ALA A 48 18.72 -13.31 -0.36
C ALA A 48 18.84 -13.63 1.13
N LYS A 49 19.90 -13.14 1.78
CA LYS A 49 20.11 -13.26 3.21
C LYS A 49 18.98 -12.66 4.06
N ARG A 50 18.39 -11.51 3.66
CA ARG A 50 17.34 -10.80 4.42
C ARG A 50 16.01 -11.53 4.39
N VAL A 51 15.55 -11.89 3.19
CA VAL A 51 14.29 -12.62 3.00
C VAL A 51 14.43 -14.02 3.58
N GLN A 52 15.55 -14.71 3.34
CA GLN A 52 15.80 -16.04 3.89
C GLN A 52 15.80 -16.07 5.41
N GLN A 53 16.38 -15.06 6.08
CA GLN A 53 16.34 -14.97 7.54
C GLN A 53 14.93 -14.65 8.06
N ALA A 54 14.16 -13.80 7.37
CA ALA A 54 12.76 -13.56 7.74
C ALA A 54 11.92 -14.84 7.61
N LEU A 55 12.13 -15.60 6.52
CA LEU A 55 11.49 -16.90 6.29
C LEU A 55 11.88 -17.91 7.36
N ASP A 56 13.16 -18.09 7.64
CA ASP A 56 13.64 -19.00 8.71
C ASP A 56 13.01 -18.65 10.07
N LEU A 57 12.92 -17.35 10.37
CA LEU A 57 12.36 -16.89 11.64
C LEU A 57 10.84 -17.17 11.73
N ILE A 58 10.12 -17.15 10.61
CA ILE A 58 8.68 -17.48 10.51
C ILE A 58 8.44 -18.99 10.50
N GLU A 59 9.18 -19.74 9.70
CA GLU A 59 8.95 -21.16 9.46
C GLU A 59 9.53 -22.05 10.57
N ASN A 60 10.73 -21.73 11.06
CA ASN A 60 11.49 -22.61 11.95
C ASN A 60 11.52 -22.12 13.40
N ARG A 61 11.38 -20.81 13.66
CA ARG A 61 11.55 -20.25 15.02
C ARG A 61 10.28 -19.69 15.65
N ALA A 62 9.26 -19.36 14.87
CA ALA A 62 8.06 -18.66 15.34
C ALA A 62 7.32 -19.43 16.45
N GLU A 63 7.01 -20.71 16.22
CA GLU A 63 6.23 -21.54 17.15
C GLU A 63 6.90 -21.62 18.53
N HIS A 64 8.21 -21.80 18.54
CA HIS A 64 9.01 -21.87 19.76
C HIS A 64 9.01 -20.55 20.53
N LEU A 65 9.26 -19.42 19.86
CA LEU A 65 9.23 -18.09 20.47
C LEU A 65 7.84 -17.75 21.03
N LEU A 66 6.79 -18.14 20.32
CA LEU A 66 5.41 -17.92 20.74
C LEU A 66 5.05 -18.78 21.96
N ASP A 67 5.50 -20.03 22.05
CA ASP A 67 5.29 -20.87 23.25
C ASP A 67 5.96 -20.27 24.50
N ILE A 68 7.22 -19.84 24.38
CA ILE A 68 7.93 -19.16 25.48
C ILE A 68 7.15 -17.92 25.93
N ARG A 69 6.68 -17.10 24.99
CA ARG A 69 5.86 -15.92 25.28
C ARG A 69 4.60 -16.32 26.05
N ASP A 70 3.90 -17.36 25.60
CA ASP A 70 2.64 -17.80 26.18
C ASP A 70 2.85 -18.36 27.60
N ARG A 71 3.97 -19.05 27.84
CA ARG A 71 4.39 -19.48 29.19
C ARG A 71 4.68 -18.29 30.11
N ILE A 72 5.42 -17.30 29.62
CA ILE A 72 5.71 -16.06 30.38
C ILE A 72 4.42 -15.31 30.72
N LEU A 73 3.51 -15.16 29.76
CA LEU A 73 2.23 -14.47 29.95
C LEU A 73 1.32 -15.20 30.95
N ARG A 74 1.24 -16.54 30.88
CA ARG A 74 0.51 -17.35 31.86
C ARG A 74 1.08 -17.17 33.26
N TYR A 75 2.40 -17.33 33.42
CA TYR A 75 3.04 -17.18 34.72
C TYR A 75 2.81 -15.78 35.34
N ARG A 76 2.93 -14.72 34.54
CA ARG A 76 2.64 -13.35 34.99
C ARG A 76 1.18 -13.17 35.41
N ARG A 77 0.24 -13.80 34.71
CA ARG A 77 -1.19 -13.76 35.03
C ARG A 77 -1.45 -14.43 36.39
N ASP A 78 -0.90 -15.61 36.61
CA ASP A 78 -1.14 -16.40 37.83
C ASP A 78 -0.59 -15.71 39.08
N ILE A 79 0.62 -15.13 38.98
CA ILE A 79 1.18 -14.26 40.03
C ILE A 79 0.31 -13.03 40.23
N GLY A 80 -0.12 -12.38 39.15
CA GLY A 80 -0.94 -11.17 39.23
C GLY A 80 -2.28 -11.38 39.95
N VAL A 81 -2.94 -12.50 39.69
CA VAL A 81 -4.18 -12.89 40.38
C VAL A 81 -3.92 -13.13 41.87
N SER A 82 -2.92 -13.97 42.19
CA SER A 82 -2.57 -14.29 43.58
C SER A 82 -2.16 -13.06 44.39
N LEU A 83 -1.38 -12.17 43.75
CA LEU A 83 -0.93 -10.91 44.36
C LEU A 83 -2.10 -9.95 44.61
N ARG A 84 -3.04 -9.80 43.65
CA ARG A 84 -4.23 -8.96 43.83
C ARG A 84 -5.08 -9.41 45.01
N ILE A 85 -5.32 -10.71 45.13
CA ILE A 85 -6.09 -11.29 46.25
C ILE A 85 -5.39 -10.97 47.57
N THR A 86 -4.09 -11.29 47.66
CA THR A 86 -3.30 -11.06 48.88
C THR A 86 -3.21 -9.58 49.24
N HIS A 87 -3.08 -8.70 48.23
CA HIS A 87 -3.01 -7.25 48.42
C HIS A 87 -4.30 -6.68 49.01
N ARG A 88 -5.47 -7.07 48.45
CA ARG A 88 -6.78 -6.62 48.94
C ARG A 88 -7.11 -7.14 50.33
N VAL A 89 -6.69 -8.36 50.67
CA VAL A 89 -6.82 -8.90 52.03
C VAL A 89 -5.98 -8.10 53.02
N LYS A 90 -4.75 -7.71 52.63
CA LYS A 90 -3.84 -6.95 53.49
C LYS A 90 -4.25 -5.48 53.66
N TYR A 91 -4.85 -4.89 52.63
CA TYR A 91 -5.21 -3.47 52.59
C TYR A 91 -6.71 -3.28 52.26
N PRO A 92 -7.63 -3.77 53.13
CA PRO A 92 -9.06 -3.74 52.85
C PRO A 92 -9.65 -2.33 52.84
N GLN A 93 -9.00 -1.37 53.53
CA GLN A 93 -9.42 0.03 53.57
C GLN A 93 -8.58 0.94 52.64
N GLY A 94 -7.79 0.35 51.75
CA GLY A 94 -6.92 1.07 50.81
C GLY A 94 -5.43 1.02 51.18
N PHE A 95 -4.60 1.40 50.22
CA PHE A 95 -3.14 1.31 50.26
C PHE A 95 -2.52 2.65 49.85
N SER A 96 -1.49 3.08 50.59
CA SER A 96 -0.70 4.27 50.24
C SER A 96 0.51 3.88 49.42
N SER A 97 0.71 4.56 48.29
CA SER A 97 1.73 4.23 47.29
C SER A 97 2.30 5.49 46.67
N ILE A 98 3.56 5.41 46.24
CA ILE A 98 4.15 6.43 45.34
C ILE A 98 3.58 6.34 43.93
N TYR A 99 2.92 5.23 43.58
CA TYR A 99 2.31 5.01 42.27
C TYR A 99 0.90 5.61 42.21
N ARG A 100 0.53 6.11 41.02
CA ARG A 100 -0.74 6.80 40.76
C ARG A 100 -1.97 5.95 41.08
N ASP A 101 -1.92 4.64 40.81
CA ASP A 101 -3.01 3.71 41.06
C ASP A 101 -2.53 2.31 41.47
N GLU A 102 -3.45 1.53 42.02
CA GLU A 102 -3.20 0.16 42.51
C GLU A 102 -2.74 -0.77 41.37
N ASP A 103 -3.30 -0.64 40.17
CA ASP A 103 -3.00 -1.50 39.03
C ASP A 103 -1.55 -1.31 38.55
N ILE A 104 -1.05 -0.07 38.49
CA ILE A 104 0.34 0.25 38.18
C ILE A 104 1.25 -0.35 39.24
N TYR A 105 0.96 -0.13 40.53
CA TYR A 105 1.74 -0.70 41.62
C TYR A 105 1.85 -2.22 41.51
N LEU A 106 0.71 -2.90 41.34
CA LEU A 106 0.65 -4.35 41.23
C LEU A 106 1.38 -4.85 39.98
N SER A 107 1.30 -4.15 38.85
CA SER A 107 2.02 -4.52 37.62
C SER A 107 3.55 -4.49 37.79
N VAL A 108 4.07 -3.52 38.56
CA VAL A 108 5.49 -3.41 38.91
C VAL A 108 5.88 -4.56 39.83
N ARG A 109 5.07 -4.83 40.86
CA ARG A 109 5.31 -5.95 41.79
C ARG A 109 5.31 -7.31 41.10
N VAL A 110 4.36 -7.55 40.19
CA VAL A 110 4.35 -8.77 39.35
C VAL A 110 5.64 -8.87 38.54
N SER A 111 6.12 -7.77 37.99
CA SER A 111 7.37 -7.76 37.20
C SER A 111 8.58 -8.14 38.04
N HIS A 112 8.70 -7.65 39.28
CA HIS A 112 9.77 -8.04 40.20
C HIS A 112 9.67 -9.51 40.60
N LEU A 113 8.50 -9.98 41.00
CA LEU A 113 8.28 -11.36 41.42
C LEU A 113 8.52 -12.36 40.29
N ALA A 114 8.11 -12.00 39.06
CA ALA A 114 8.24 -12.89 37.92
C ALA A 114 9.65 -12.88 37.30
N SER A 115 10.49 -11.89 37.62
CA SER A 115 11.78 -11.67 36.96
C SER A 115 12.69 -12.90 37.00
N GLN A 116 12.86 -13.52 38.17
CA GLN A 116 13.76 -14.67 38.34
C GLN A 116 13.31 -15.86 37.49
N HIS A 117 12.02 -16.21 37.55
CA HIS A 117 11.47 -17.32 36.79
C HIS A 117 11.48 -17.07 35.28
N ILE A 118 11.16 -15.84 34.84
CA ILE A 118 11.20 -15.47 33.43
C ILE A 118 12.64 -15.54 32.90
N ASN A 119 13.63 -15.05 33.64
CA ASN A 119 15.01 -15.12 33.21
C ASN A 119 15.51 -16.57 33.18
N ALA A 120 15.09 -17.44 34.11
CA ALA A 120 15.37 -18.87 34.04
C ALA A 120 14.75 -19.51 32.78
N LEU A 121 13.47 -19.24 32.51
CA LEU A 121 12.79 -19.69 31.29
C LEU A 121 13.51 -19.21 30.01
N CYS A 122 14.03 -17.99 29.99
CA CYS A 122 14.82 -17.48 28.86
C CYS A 122 16.17 -18.21 28.75
N ALA A 123 16.87 -18.42 29.87
CA ALA A 123 18.17 -19.10 29.91
C ALA A 123 18.09 -20.55 29.42
N ASP A 124 17.03 -21.29 29.80
CA ASP A 124 16.76 -22.66 29.35
C ASP A 124 16.61 -22.77 27.83
N GLN A 125 16.37 -21.65 27.14
CA GLN A 125 16.16 -21.56 25.70
C GLN A 125 17.32 -20.85 24.98
N GLY A 126 18.47 -20.70 25.67
CA GLY A 126 19.67 -20.06 25.12
C GLY A 126 19.57 -18.54 24.99
N LEU A 127 18.61 -17.90 25.65
CA LEU A 127 18.45 -16.45 25.64
C LEU A 127 19.08 -15.82 26.89
N VAL A 128 19.85 -14.75 26.67
CA VAL A 128 20.62 -14.08 27.75
C VAL A 128 19.71 -13.38 28.76
N SER A 129 18.56 -12.86 28.34
CA SER A 129 17.65 -12.11 29.21
C SER A 129 16.23 -11.98 28.65
N TYR A 130 15.29 -11.60 29.52
CA TYR A 130 13.94 -11.22 29.09
C TYR A 130 13.92 -10.03 28.12
N ALA A 131 14.85 -9.09 28.26
CA ALA A 131 14.99 -7.98 27.32
C ALA A 131 15.39 -8.47 25.91
N GLY A 132 16.34 -9.42 25.85
CA GLY A 132 16.70 -10.10 24.61
C GLY A 132 15.51 -10.84 23.99
N PHE A 133 14.72 -11.56 24.81
CA PHE A 133 13.50 -12.21 24.35
C PHE A 133 12.49 -11.24 23.73
N LYS A 134 12.22 -10.10 24.37
CA LYS A 134 11.35 -9.06 23.80
C LYS A 134 11.86 -8.58 22.44
N LYS A 135 13.17 -8.46 22.27
CA LYS A 135 13.78 -8.10 20.98
C LYS A 135 13.50 -9.16 19.92
N HIS A 136 13.61 -10.45 20.25
CA HIS A 136 13.22 -11.54 19.33
C HIS A 136 11.73 -11.49 18.93
N ILE A 137 10.84 -11.15 19.87
CA ILE A 137 9.41 -10.96 19.58
C ILE A 137 9.18 -9.78 18.63
N ILE A 138 9.92 -8.68 18.78
CA ILE A 138 9.89 -7.55 17.84
C ILE A 138 10.40 -7.98 16.48
N HIS A 139 11.52 -8.71 16.41
CA HIS A 139 12.06 -9.22 15.15
C HIS A 139 11.11 -10.18 14.44
N LEU A 140 10.38 -11.02 15.19
CA LEU A 140 9.33 -11.89 14.63
C LEU A 140 8.21 -11.07 13.99
N ARG A 141 7.74 -10.00 14.65
CA ARG A 141 6.78 -9.07 14.05
C ARG A 141 7.35 -8.40 12.80
N THR A 142 8.60 -7.97 12.84
CA THR A 142 9.27 -7.33 11.70
C THR A 142 9.43 -8.28 10.52
N ALA A 143 9.74 -9.57 10.77
CA ALA A 143 9.81 -10.59 9.75
C ALA A 143 8.44 -10.76 9.07
N CYS A 144 7.35 -10.86 9.85
CA CYS A 144 6.00 -10.90 9.29
C CYS A 144 5.68 -9.66 8.44
N TYR A 145 6.02 -8.47 8.93
CA TYR A 145 5.85 -7.22 8.16
C TYR A 145 6.63 -7.25 6.85
N LEU A 146 7.90 -7.68 6.89
CA LEU A 146 8.79 -7.73 5.74
C LEU A 146 8.25 -8.70 4.67
N ILE A 147 7.83 -9.90 5.05
CA ILE A 147 7.24 -10.87 4.11
C ILE A 147 5.98 -10.31 3.46
N CYS A 148 5.07 -9.72 4.25
CA CYS A 148 3.90 -9.06 3.67
C CYS A 148 4.31 -7.93 2.71
N ALA A 149 5.22 -7.04 3.11
CA ALA A 149 5.63 -5.88 2.31
C ALA A 149 6.34 -6.25 1.01
N VAL A 150 7.24 -7.24 1.05
CA VAL A 150 8.02 -7.69 -0.12
C VAL A 150 7.11 -8.35 -1.15
N PHE A 151 6.22 -9.23 -0.72
CA PHE A 151 5.45 -10.05 -1.65
C PHE A 151 4.12 -9.42 -2.08
N SER A 152 3.64 -8.37 -1.41
CA SER A 152 2.47 -7.61 -1.86
C SER A 152 2.83 -6.29 -2.53
N GLY A 153 4.00 -5.71 -2.22
CA GLY A 153 4.37 -4.36 -2.65
C GLY A 153 3.43 -3.27 -2.13
N MET A 154 2.64 -3.55 -1.09
CA MET A 154 1.71 -2.60 -0.46
C MET A 154 2.45 -1.38 0.13
N ARG A 155 1.77 -0.23 0.19
CA ARG A 155 2.23 0.94 0.94
C ARG A 155 2.22 0.67 2.43
N ASP A 156 2.96 1.45 3.19
CA ASP A 156 2.97 1.36 4.65
C ASP A 156 1.56 1.54 5.26
N ALA A 157 0.77 2.52 4.78
CA ALA A 157 -0.61 2.70 5.20
C ALA A 157 -1.54 1.52 4.83
N GLU A 158 -1.31 0.89 3.68
CA GLU A 158 -2.04 -0.31 3.24
C GLU A 158 -1.64 -1.52 4.11
N LEU A 159 -0.37 -1.66 4.49
CA LEU A 159 0.10 -2.72 5.40
C LEU A 159 -0.44 -2.52 6.82
N ALA A 160 -0.51 -1.27 7.28
CA ALA A 160 -1.06 -0.91 8.59
C ALA A 160 -2.58 -1.14 8.69
N SER A 161 -3.29 -1.19 7.57
CA SER A 161 -4.74 -1.47 7.52
C SER A 161 -5.08 -2.97 7.51
N LEU A 162 -4.08 -3.86 7.44
CA LEU A 162 -4.32 -5.30 7.51
C LEU A 162 -4.88 -5.70 8.89
N GLU A 163 -5.96 -6.45 8.88
CA GLU A 163 -6.60 -7.02 10.07
C GLU A 163 -6.41 -8.53 10.18
N VAL A 164 -6.73 -9.11 11.34
CA VAL A 164 -6.81 -10.56 11.49
C VAL A 164 -7.83 -11.13 10.52
N GLY A 165 -7.50 -12.25 9.86
CA GLY A 165 -8.34 -12.82 8.81
C GLY A 165 -8.21 -12.15 7.43
N CYS A 166 -7.22 -11.25 7.25
CA CYS A 166 -6.97 -10.63 5.95
C CYS A 166 -6.52 -11.59 4.84
N PHE A 167 -6.05 -12.80 5.17
CA PHE A 167 -5.57 -13.77 4.20
C PHE A 167 -6.67 -14.74 3.77
N SER A 168 -6.81 -14.96 2.46
CA SER A 168 -7.78 -15.90 1.90
C SER A 168 -7.18 -16.68 0.72
N ARG A 169 -7.69 -17.89 0.51
CA ARG A 169 -7.39 -18.72 -0.67
C ARG A 169 -8.64 -18.83 -1.54
N ARG A 170 -8.49 -18.68 -2.85
CA ARG A 170 -9.58 -18.77 -3.84
C ARG A 170 -9.14 -19.64 -5.01
N GLU A 171 -10.02 -20.54 -5.42
CA GLU A 171 -9.82 -21.37 -6.61
C GLU A 171 -10.04 -20.50 -7.86
N GLY A 172 -9.15 -20.66 -8.83
CA GLY A 172 -9.23 -20.06 -10.14
C GLY A 172 -10.12 -20.85 -11.08
N ASN A 173 -10.24 -20.36 -12.31
CA ASN A 173 -11.15 -20.95 -13.29
C ASN A 173 -10.68 -22.32 -13.79
N GLU A 174 -9.41 -22.69 -13.58
CA GLU A 174 -8.82 -23.97 -14.02
C GLU A 174 -8.44 -24.88 -12.83
N GLY A 175 -8.94 -24.58 -11.62
CA GLY A 175 -8.70 -25.37 -10.40
C GLY A 175 -7.41 -25.02 -9.64
N GLU A 176 -6.70 -23.98 -10.06
CA GLU A 176 -5.52 -23.46 -9.41
C GLU A 176 -5.86 -22.62 -8.16
N MET A 177 -5.03 -22.70 -7.11
CA MET A 177 -5.30 -21.97 -5.86
C MET A 177 -4.52 -20.65 -5.80
N PHE A 178 -5.22 -19.53 -5.75
CA PHE A 178 -4.66 -18.20 -5.54
C PHE A 178 -4.79 -17.75 -4.09
N CYS A 179 -3.76 -17.06 -3.58
CA CYS A 179 -3.78 -16.48 -2.24
C CYS A 179 -3.89 -14.96 -2.31
N TRP A 180 -4.63 -14.37 -1.37
CA TRP A 180 -5.01 -12.96 -1.39
C TRP A 180 -4.92 -12.35 0.01
N LEU A 181 -4.40 -11.12 0.10
CA LEU A 181 -4.56 -10.25 1.26
C LEU A 181 -5.70 -9.27 1.01
N LYS A 182 -6.48 -8.98 2.06
CA LYS A 182 -7.53 -7.95 2.07
C LYS A 182 -7.17 -6.85 3.05
N GLY A 183 -7.36 -5.60 2.65
CA GLY A 183 -7.09 -4.44 3.49
C GLY A 183 -7.73 -3.20 2.91
N LEU A 184 -7.22 -2.03 3.27
CA LEU A 184 -7.72 -0.74 2.81
C LEU A 184 -6.69 0.01 1.96
N THR A 185 -7.17 0.68 0.91
CA THR A 185 -6.42 1.64 0.08
C THR A 185 -6.95 3.05 0.30
N TYR A 186 -6.06 4.05 0.24
CA TYR A 186 -6.34 5.44 0.63
C TYR A 186 -6.19 6.41 -0.56
N LYS A 187 -6.30 5.92 -1.80
CA LYS A 187 -5.77 6.60 -2.99
C LYS A 187 -6.80 7.34 -3.84
N LEU A 188 -8.09 7.10 -3.62
CA LEU A 188 -9.13 7.47 -4.59
C LEU A 188 -10.30 8.24 -3.98
N GLU A 189 -10.48 8.25 -2.65
CA GLU A 189 -11.67 8.81 -1.99
C GLU A 189 -11.28 9.47 -0.66
N ALA A 190 -12.16 10.34 -0.12
CA ALA A 190 -11.98 10.94 1.20
C ALA A 190 -11.92 9.86 2.30
N ASP A 191 -12.55 8.71 2.04
CA ASP A 191 -12.58 7.54 2.90
C ASP A 191 -11.77 6.37 2.31
N PRO A 192 -11.18 5.52 3.17
CA PRO A 192 -10.45 4.32 2.71
C PRO A 192 -11.37 3.28 2.07
N MET A 193 -10.97 2.74 0.92
CA MET A 193 -11.71 1.68 0.21
C MET A 193 -11.13 0.29 0.47
N PRO A 194 -11.95 -0.77 0.53
CA PRO A 194 -11.47 -2.15 0.51
C PRO A 194 -10.66 -2.46 -0.76
N ALA A 195 -9.53 -3.15 -0.59
CA ALA A 195 -8.69 -3.61 -1.68
C ALA A 195 -8.11 -4.99 -1.39
N GLU A 196 -7.77 -5.71 -2.47
CA GLU A 196 -7.17 -7.04 -2.40
C GLU A 196 -5.85 -7.10 -3.19
N TRP A 197 -4.88 -7.83 -2.65
CA TRP A 197 -3.56 -8.05 -3.25
C TRP A 197 -3.29 -9.54 -3.38
N MET A 198 -2.99 -10.00 -4.59
CA MET A 198 -2.56 -11.38 -4.81
C MET A 198 -1.15 -11.56 -4.23
N VAL A 199 -0.95 -12.65 -3.48
CA VAL A 199 0.29 -12.94 -2.77
C VAL A 199 0.64 -14.43 -2.87
N PRO A 200 1.90 -14.82 -2.67
CA PRO A 200 2.29 -16.23 -2.52
C PRO A 200 1.86 -16.79 -1.17
N ASP A 201 1.81 -18.12 -1.08
CA ASP A 201 1.29 -18.82 0.11
C ASP A 201 2.10 -18.55 1.40
N ILE A 202 3.38 -18.23 1.25
CA ILE A 202 4.26 -17.89 2.37
C ILE A 202 3.78 -16.65 3.15
N VAL A 203 3.04 -15.76 2.50
CA VAL A 203 2.39 -14.63 3.17
C VAL A 203 1.30 -15.12 4.12
N GLY A 204 0.62 -16.23 3.80
CA GLY A 204 -0.32 -16.88 4.71
C GLY A 204 0.34 -17.34 6.02
N ASN A 205 1.57 -17.89 5.94
CA ASN A 205 2.34 -18.24 7.13
C ASN A 205 2.70 -17.00 7.96
N ALA A 206 3.15 -15.92 7.30
CA ALA A 206 3.43 -14.66 7.98
C ALA A 206 2.19 -14.07 8.68
N VAL A 207 1.02 -14.11 8.03
CA VAL A 207 -0.26 -13.65 8.60
C VAL A 207 -0.67 -14.53 9.78
N ARG A 208 -0.52 -15.86 9.69
CA ARG A 208 -0.82 -16.80 10.78
C ARG A 208 0.05 -16.51 12.01
N VAL A 209 1.35 -16.34 11.81
CA VAL A 209 2.30 -16.00 12.87
C VAL A 209 1.99 -14.63 13.46
N ALA A 210 1.75 -13.61 12.64
CA ALA A 210 1.40 -12.26 13.12
C ALA A 210 0.07 -12.25 13.90
N THR A 211 -0.91 -13.04 13.46
CA THR A 211 -2.17 -13.25 14.16
C THR A 211 -1.89 -13.81 15.56
N ARG A 212 -1.18 -14.93 15.71
CA ARG A 212 -0.85 -15.46 17.04
C ARG A 212 0.02 -14.50 17.85
N LEU A 213 0.93 -13.77 17.19
CA LEU A 213 1.85 -12.83 17.82
C LEU A 213 1.14 -11.63 18.50
N GLY A 214 0.13 -11.06 17.83
CA GLY A 214 -0.61 -9.89 18.31
C GLY A 214 -1.83 -10.20 19.19
N GLU A 215 -2.19 -11.48 19.36
CA GLU A 215 -3.39 -11.89 20.12
C GLU A 215 -3.43 -11.35 21.56
N PRO A 216 -2.36 -11.43 22.38
CA PRO A 216 -2.41 -10.90 23.75
C PRO A 216 -2.65 -9.39 23.82
N GLN A 217 -2.14 -8.64 22.85
CA GLN A 217 -2.37 -7.21 22.71
C GLN A 217 -3.83 -6.96 22.32
N ARG A 218 -4.34 -7.63 21.28
CA ARG A 218 -5.75 -7.46 20.87
C ARG A 218 -6.74 -7.82 21.98
N ALA A 219 -6.46 -8.87 22.76
CA ALA A 219 -7.27 -9.21 23.93
C ALA A 219 -7.30 -8.09 24.99
N ARG A 220 -6.16 -7.43 25.24
CA ARG A 220 -6.09 -6.25 26.13
C ARG A 220 -6.83 -5.04 25.55
N CYS A 221 -6.74 -4.84 24.23
CA CYS A 221 -7.47 -3.81 23.51
C CYS A 221 -8.99 -4.01 23.66
N GLN A 222 -9.47 -5.24 23.49
CA GLN A 222 -10.87 -5.61 23.69
C GLN A 222 -11.33 -5.40 25.13
N ALA A 223 -10.54 -5.83 26.13
CA ALA A 223 -10.84 -5.59 27.53
C ALA A 223 -10.92 -4.09 27.86
N ARG A 224 -10.04 -3.27 27.25
CA ARG A 224 -10.05 -1.81 27.38
C ARG A 224 -11.31 -1.22 26.74
N ARG A 225 -11.70 -1.68 25.54
CA ARG A 225 -12.95 -1.28 24.87
C ARG A 225 -14.16 -1.48 25.77
N ILE A 226 -14.31 -2.68 26.34
CA ILE A 226 -15.41 -3.01 27.24
C ILE A 226 -15.41 -2.08 28.46
N LYS A 227 -14.25 -1.86 29.08
CA LYS A 227 -14.12 -0.94 30.22
C LYS A 227 -14.56 0.49 29.87
N LEU A 228 -14.15 1.01 28.72
CA LEU A 228 -14.54 2.35 28.25
C LEU A 228 -16.05 2.44 28.00
N GLU A 229 -16.64 1.42 27.37
CA GLU A 229 -18.08 1.35 27.10
C GLU A 229 -18.90 1.32 28.41
N THR A 230 -18.45 0.53 29.41
CA THR A 230 -19.08 0.51 30.74
C THR A 230 -19.01 1.89 31.41
N LEU A 231 -17.83 2.53 31.44
CA LEU A 231 -17.66 3.85 32.05
C LEU A 231 -18.54 4.93 31.39
N LEU A 232 -18.71 4.88 30.07
CA LEU A 232 -19.57 5.80 29.33
C LEU A 232 -21.08 5.55 29.57
N SER A 233 -21.45 4.35 30.03
CA SER A 233 -22.84 3.97 30.33
C SER A 233 -23.27 4.26 31.77
N GLU A 234 -22.35 4.30 32.73
CA GLU A 234 -22.66 4.26 34.18
C GLU A 234 -22.60 5.63 34.89
N GLY A 235 -22.30 6.76 34.23
CA GLY A 235 -22.00 8.00 34.94
C GLY A 235 -22.48 9.30 34.31
N ALA A 236 -23.02 10.19 35.17
CA ALA A 236 -22.98 11.63 34.92
C ALA A 236 -21.52 12.10 35.05
N MET A 237 -20.94 12.57 33.96
CA MET A 237 -19.56 13.06 33.92
C MET A 237 -19.47 14.36 33.14
N PRO A 238 -18.48 15.22 33.41
CA PRO A 238 -18.27 16.45 32.65
C PRO A 238 -18.05 16.13 31.16
N ASP A 239 -18.57 16.98 30.27
CA ASP A 239 -18.50 16.77 28.82
C ASP A 239 -17.06 16.59 28.30
N ALA A 240 -16.10 17.31 28.88
CA ALA A 240 -14.68 17.18 28.52
C ALA A 240 -14.14 15.76 28.81
N ALA A 241 -14.51 15.17 29.96
CA ALA A 241 -14.12 13.81 30.31
C ALA A 241 -14.80 12.78 29.42
N ARG A 242 -16.09 13.01 29.10
CA ARG A 242 -16.85 12.16 28.17
C ARG A 242 -16.23 12.15 26.78
N ASN A 243 -15.91 13.32 26.23
CA ASN A 243 -15.30 13.46 24.91
C ASN A 243 -13.93 12.79 24.84
N ALA A 244 -13.12 12.90 25.90
CA ALA A 244 -11.84 12.20 25.97
C ALA A 244 -12.00 10.66 25.94
N LEU A 245 -12.98 10.12 26.69
CA LEU A 245 -13.28 8.68 26.68
C LEU A 245 -13.84 8.22 25.33
N LEU A 246 -14.68 9.03 24.67
CA LEU A 246 -15.20 8.74 23.34
C LEU A 246 -14.08 8.68 22.29
N LEU A 247 -13.12 9.61 22.34
CA LEU A 247 -11.96 9.62 21.46
C LEU A 247 -11.08 8.38 21.68
N GLU A 248 -10.86 7.99 22.93
CA GLU A 248 -10.11 6.78 23.26
C GLU A 248 -10.86 5.51 22.79
N LEU A 249 -12.19 5.49 22.92
CA LEU A 249 -13.03 4.38 22.46
C LEU A 249 -12.99 4.25 20.93
N ASP A 250 -13.06 5.35 20.20
CA ASP A 250 -12.96 5.35 18.74
C ASP A 250 -11.61 4.81 18.25
N GLU A 251 -10.51 5.28 18.85
CA GLU A 251 -9.17 4.77 18.54
C GLU A 251 -9.04 3.27 18.86
N THR A 252 -9.59 2.85 20.00
CA THR A 252 -9.60 1.43 20.40
C THR A 252 -10.36 0.58 19.38
N ARG A 253 -11.54 1.05 18.91
CA ARG A 253 -12.35 0.39 17.89
C ARG A 253 -11.61 0.28 16.56
N LYS A 254 -10.91 1.34 16.16
CA LYS A 254 -10.13 1.39 14.91
C LYS A 254 -9.00 0.36 14.87
N HIS A 255 -8.40 0.03 16.01
CA HIS A 255 -7.20 -0.82 16.06
C HIS A 255 -7.43 -2.20 16.67
N GLN A 256 -8.66 -2.53 17.10
CA GLN A 256 -8.96 -3.79 17.82
C GLN A 256 -8.63 -5.05 17.01
N TYR A 257 -8.71 -4.98 15.68
CA TYR A 257 -8.46 -6.13 14.78
C TYR A 257 -7.15 -6.03 14.01
N ALA A 258 -6.33 -4.99 14.24
CA ALA A 258 -5.08 -4.81 13.52
C ALA A 258 -4.18 -6.06 13.61
N LEU A 259 -3.68 -6.52 12.46
CA LEU A 259 -2.86 -7.72 12.35
C LEU A 259 -1.56 -7.56 13.14
N MET A 260 -0.90 -6.42 12.95
CA MET A 260 0.34 -6.03 13.60
C MET A 260 0.12 -4.79 14.45
N VAL A 261 0.51 -4.88 15.72
CA VAL A 261 0.23 -3.84 16.71
C VAL A 261 1.48 -3.39 17.45
N THR A 262 1.39 -2.18 18.01
CA THR A 262 2.34 -1.58 18.93
C THR A 262 1.61 -1.20 20.21
N GLU A 263 2.32 -1.25 21.33
CA GLU A 263 1.82 -0.78 22.62
C GLU A 263 2.49 0.57 22.91
N LYS A 264 1.68 1.62 23.07
CA LYS A 264 2.12 2.94 23.50
C LYS A 264 1.99 3.09 25.01
N GLU A 265 2.42 4.24 25.52
CA GLU A 265 2.22 4.63 26.92
C GLU A 265 0.76 4.47 27.35
N GLN A 266 0.56 4.22 28.65
CA GLN A 266 -0.76 4.01 29.26
C GLN A 266 -1.51 2.77 28.75
N GLY A 267 -0.86 1.88 28.01
CA GLY A 267 -1.43 0.61 27.54
C GLY A 267 -2.31 0.74 26.30
N ARG A 268 -2.22 1.86 25.57
CA ARG A 268 -2.91 2.05 24.28
C ARG A 268 -2.31 1.12 23.23
N ILE A 269 -3.16 0.48 22.44
CA ILE A 269 -2.75 -0.51 21.44
C ILE A 269 -3.18 -0.01 20.08
N LEU A 270 -2.20 0.25 19.23
CA LEU A 270 -2.40 0.83 17.91
C LEU A 270 -1.86 -0.10 16.82
N ALA A 271 -2.39 0.02 15.61
CA ALA A 271 -1.76 -0.57 14.44
C ALA A 271 -0.30 -0.12 14.31
N LEU A 272 0.55 -0.98 13.76
CA LEU A 272 1.96 -0.69 13.54
C LEU A 272 2.12 0.48 12.56
N SER A 273 2.63 1.61 13.05
CA SER A 273 2.88 2.80 12.22
C SER A 273 4.19 2.70 11.44
N GLY A 274 4.29 3.44 10.34
CA GLY A 274 5.48 3.48 9.50
C GLY A 274 6.77 3.88 10.20
N CYS A 275 6.72 4.86 11.12
CA CYS A 275 7.92 5.26 11.86
C CYS A 275 8.47 4.12 12.74
N VAL A 276 7.58 3.37 13.40
CA VAL A 276 7.97 2.21 14.20
C VAL A 276 8.42 1.06 13.31
N ALA A 277 7.73 0.82 12.19
CA ALA A 277 8.11 -0.18 11.20
C ALA A 277 9.52 0.08 10.65
N ILE A 278 9.84 1.32 10.25
CA ILE A 278 11.17 1.72 9.77
C ILE A 278 12.24 1.45 10.82
N SER A 279 12.00 1.86 12.07
CA SER A 279 12.95 1.61 13.17
C SER A 279 13.20 0.11 13.35
N CYS A 280 12.13 -0.69 13.41
CA CYS A 280 12.25 -2.14 13.58
C CYS A 280 12.91 -2.81 12.37
N LEU A 281 12.71 -2.29 11.16
CA LEU A 281 13.35 -2.78 9.93
C LEU A 281 14.86 -2.51 9.93
N ARG A 282 15.31 -1.35 10.41
CA ARG A 282 16.75 -1.04 10.57
C ARG A 282 17.41 -1.94 11.62
N ASP A 283 16.73 -2.16 12.74
CA ASP A 283 17.18 -3.12 13.75
C ASP A 283 17.25 -4.54 13.19
N PHE A 284 16.28 -4.93 12.37
CA PHE A 284 16.27 -6.24 11.70
C PHE A 284 17.40 -6.37 10.68
N ALA A 285 17.73 -5.31 9.93
CA ALA A 285 18.89 -5.31 9.03
C ALA A 285 20.21 -5.53 9.79
N SER A 286 20.33 -4.92 10.98
CA SER A 286 21.48 -5.10 11.86
C SER A 286 21.59 -6.55 12.37
N LEU A 287 20.46 -7.13 12.82
CA LEU A 287 20.39 -8.54 13.22
C LEU A 287 20.77 -9.48 12.06
N ALA A 288 20.32 -9.15 10.86
CA ALA A 288 20.57 -9.89 9.65
C ALA A 288 22.06 -9.91 9.24
N GLY A 289 22.87 -9.04 9.84
CA GLY A 289 24.28 -8.85 9.47
C GLY A 289 24.38 -8.32 8.06
N VAL A 290 23.51 -7.37 7.71
CA VAL A 290 23.43 -6.77 6.40
C VAL A 290 23.96 -5.36 6.51
N ILE A 291 25.14 -5.16 5.94
CA ILE A 291 25.81 -3.88 5.86
C ILE A 291 25.77 -3.36 4.43
N VAL A 292 25.91 -2.04 4.28
CA VAL A 292 26.15 -1.41 2.98
C VAL A 292 27.57 -1.74 2.56
N GLU A 293 27.74 -2.40 1.43
CA GLU A 293 29.05 -2.69 0.85
C GLU A 293 29.50 -1.55 -0.09
N PRO A 294 30.80 -1.40 -0.37
CA PRO A 294 31.30 -0.35 -1.26
C PRO A 294 30.59 -0.29 -2.63
N PRO A 295 30.29 -1.42 -3.32
CA PRO A 295 29.55 -1.41 -4.58
C PRO A 295 28.10 -0.91 -4.45
N ASP A 296 27.50 -1.02 -3.25
CA ASP A 296 26.14 -0.54 -3.03
C ASP A 296 26.06 0.99 -2.98
N ALA A 297 27.19 1.67 -2.74
CA ALA A 297 27.24 3.13 -2.67
C ALA A 297 27.32 3.78 -4.06
N ASP A 298 27.61 3.00 -5.11
CA ASP A 298 27.67 3.50 -6.49
C ASP A 298 26.28 3.91 -6.98
N GLY A 299 26.13 5.18 -7.38
CA GLY A 299 24.86 5.74 -7.88
C GLY A 299 23.87 6.20 -6.81
N ILE A 300 24.22 6.12 -5.51
CA ILE A 300 23.41 6.71 -4.43
C ILE A 300 23.74 8.20 -4.31
N SER A 301 22.77 9.06 -4.59
CA SER A 301 22.95 10.52 -4.49
C SER A 301 22.92 11.06 -3.05
N ASP A 302 22.32 10.33 -2.10
CA ASP A 302 22.24 10.70 -0.69
C ASP A 302 23.12 9.80 0.19
N HIS A 303 24.40 10.15 0.28
CA HIS A 303 25.38 9.48 1.14
C HIS A 303 25.18 9.74 2.65
N SER A 304 24.26 10.65 3.03
CA SER A 304 23.93 10.90 4.45
C SER A 304 23.02 9.82 5.04
N ALA A 305 22.18 9.21 4.20
CA ALA A 305 21.27 8.15 4.59
C ALA A 305 21.88 6.73 4.44
N VAL A 306 22.84 6.55 3.53
CA VAL A 306 23.45 5.24 3.20
C VAL A 306 24.97 5.37 3.25
N SER A 307 25.60 4.74 4.24
CA SER A 307 27.06 4.79 4.44
C SER A 307 27.66 3.40 4.49
N VAL A 308 28.76 3.19 3.77
CA VAL A 308 29.49 1.92 3.70
C VAL A 308 29.88 1.45 5.10
N GLY A 309 29.67 0.16 5.38
CA GLY A 309 29.96 -0.47 6.67
C GLY A 309 28.88 -0.28 7.74
N GLN A 310 27.85 0.54 7.50
CA GLN A 310 26.68 0.64 8.39
C GLN A 310 25.59 -0.37 8.00
N PRO A 311 24.69 -0.74 8.92
CA PRO A 311 23.53 -1.57 8.58
C PRO A 311 22.67 -0.93 7.49
N TRP A 312 22.16 -1.76 6.57
CA TRP A 312 21.32 -1.25 5.49
C TRP A 312 20.07 -0.52 6.05
N PRO A 313 19.79 0.72 5.63
CA PRO A 313 18.67 1.51 6.15
C PRO A 313 17.35 1.05 5.50
N LEU A 314 16.86 -0.13 5.91
CA LEU A 314 15.63 -0.70 5.37
C LEU A 314 14.43 0.24 5.60
N ALA A 315 13.65 0.44 4.54
CA ALA A 315 12.43 1.23 4.58
C ALA A 315 11.33 0.60 3.70
N PRO A 316 10.03 0.74 4.08
CA PRO A 316 8.93 0.08 3.37
C PRO A 316 8.85 0.38 1.87
N HIS A 317 9.16 1.61 1.46
CA HIS A 317 9.11 2.02 0.05
C HIS A 317 10.13 1.25 -0.83
N GLN A 318 11.22 0.74 -0.25
CA GLN A 318 12.21 -0.07 -0.97
C GLN A 318 11.61 -1.40 -1.41
N PHE A 319 10.76 -2.03 -0.60
CA PHE A 319 10.09 -3.30 -0.94
C PHE A 319 9.10 -3.11 -2.08
N ARG A 320 8.28 -2.05 -2.02
CA ARG A 320 7.37 -1.69 -3.11
C ARG A 320 8.11 -1.45 -4.42
N ARG A 321 9.23 -0.70 -4.39
CA ARG A 321 10.06 -0.45 -5.56
C ARG A 321 10.67 -1.74 -6.11
N THR A 322 11.17 -2.60 -5.24
CA THR A 322 11.75 -3.90 -5.61
C THR A 322 10.70 -4.79 -6.29
N PHE A 323 9.50 -4.88 -5.71
CA PHE A 323 8.37 -5.59 -6.31
C PHE A 323 8.02 -5.04 -7.69
N ALA A 324 7.96 -3.70 -7.83
CA ALA A 324 7.65 -3.04 -9.11
C ALA A 324 8.66 -3.38 -10.21
N VAL A 325 9.95 -3.24 -9.91
CA VAL A 325 11.04 -3.52 -10.85
C VAL A 325 11.04 -5.01 -11.24
N TYR A 326 10.78 -5.90 -10.28
CA TYR A 326 10.72 -7.33 -10.54
C TYR A 326 9.56 -7.72 -11.46
N VAL A 327 8.34 -7.25 -11.17
CA VAL A 327 7.16 -7.50 -12.01
C VAL A 327 7.37 -6.95 -13.41
N ALA A 328 7.97 -5.75 -13.54
CA ALA A 328 8.26 -5.14 -14.83
C ALA A 328 9.26 -5.97 -15.66
N ARG A 329 10.38 -6.42 -15.09
CA ARG A 329 11.48 -7.07 -15.84
C ARG A 329 11.23 -8.51 -16.30
N HIS A 330 10.17 -9.14 -15.85
CA HIS A 330 9.96 -10.57 -16.10
C HIS A 330 9.24 -10.73 -17.46
N LEU A 331 9.75 -11.55 -18.41
CA LEU A 331 9.26 -11.89 -19.78
C LEU A 331 7.73 -12.00 -20.10
N MET A 332 6.84 -11.95 -19.11
CA MET A 332 5.36 -11.95 -19.19
C MET A 332 4.73 -10.95 -18.19
N GLY A 333 5.50 -9.99 -17.71
CA GLY A 333 5.10 -8.99 -16.73
C GLY A 333 4.33 -7.87 -17.43
N ASP A 334 3.05 -7.74 -17.10
CA ASP A 334 2.20 -6.70 -17.67
C ASP A 334 2.24 -5.45 -16.76
N LEU A 335 2.70 -4.31 -17.29
CA LEU A 335 2.66 -3.05 -16.55
C LEU A 335 1.23 -2.60 -16.23
N ARG A 336 0.23 -3.05 -16.98
CA ARG A 336 -1.20 -2.83 -16.67
C ARG A 336 -1.60 -3.63 -15.44
N TYR A 337 -1.13 -4.88 -15.32
CA TYR A 337 -1.26 -5.65 -14.08
C TYR A 337 -0.56 -4.93 -12.93
N LEU A 338 0.67 -4.43 -13.12
CA LEU A 338 1.37 -3.70 -12.06
C LEU A 338 0.62 -2.43 -11.65
N SER A 339 0.05 -1.70 -12.62
CA SER A 339 -0.80 -0.53 -12.38
C SER A 339 -2.04 -0.89 -11.56
N GLU A 340 -2.75 -1.96 -11.95
CA GLU A 340 -3.94 -2.47 -11.26
C GLU A 340 -3.61 -3.00 -9.86
N HIS A 341 -2.53 -3.76 -9.71
CA HIS A 341 -2.06 -4.30 -8.43
C HIS A 341 -1.68 -3.20 -7.44
N PHE A 342 -1.10 -2.11 -7.94
CA PHE A 342 -0.71 -0.96 -7.15
C PHE A 342 -1.78 0.13 -6.99
N LYS A 343 -2.93 -0.05 -7.64
CA LYS A 343 -4.03 0.92 -7.71
C LYS A 343 -3.54 2.27 -8.22
N HIS A 344 -2.66 2.28 -9.21
CA HIS A 344 -2.16 3.50 -9.84
C HIS A 344 -3.25 4.10 -10.72
N TRP A 345 -3.36 5.44 -10.70
CA TRP A 345 -4.38 6.17 -11.47
C TRP A 345 -3.98 6.37 -12.94
N SER A 346 -2.70 6.20 -13.27
CA SER A 346 -2.19 6.30 -14.64
C SER A 346 -1.01 5.36 -14.86
N MET A 347 -0.81 4.96 -16.13
CA MET A 347 0.34 4.15 -16.54
C MET A 347 1.67 4.89 -16.33
N ASP A 348 1.69 6.23 -16.42
CA ASP A 348 2.88 7.05 -16.21
C ASP A 348 3.49 6.88 -14.81
N MET A 349 2.64 6.72 -13.79
CA MET A 349 3.10 6.39 -12.43
C MET A 349 3.80 5.04 -12.36
N THR A 350 3.41 4.09 -13.20
CA THR A 350 4.03 2.77 -13.31
C THR A 350 5.32 2.82 -14.14
N LEU A 351 5.36 3.65 -15.19
CA LEU A 351 6.54 3.88 -16.04
C LEU A 351 7.73 4.48 -15.28
N TYR A 352 7.48 5.23 -14.21
CA TYR A 352 8.55 5.72 -13.33
C TYR A 352 9.45 4.60 -12.80
N TYR A 353 8.90 3.40 -12.55
CA TYR A 353 9.67 2.25 -12.09
C TYR A 353 10.51 1.59 -13.19
N ALA A 354 10.19 1.83 -14.46
CA ALA A 354 11.00 1.38 -15.58
C ALA A 354 12.24 2.26 -15.76
N LYS A 355 12.14 3.59 -15.54
CA LYS A 355 13.12 4.66 -15.90
C LYS A 355 14.49 4.67 -15.21
N GLN A 356 14.91 3.66 -14.46
CA GLN A 356 16.24 3.70 -13.85
C GLN A 356 17.37 3.49 -14.88
N GLU A 357 18.37 4.37 -14.85
CA GLU A 357 19.58 4.27 -15.67
C GLU A 357 20.39 2.99 -15.36
N GLY A 358 20.85 2.32 -16.41
CA GLY A 358 21.63 1.07 -16.34
C GLY A 358 20.87 -0.22 -16.68
N LEU A 359 19.68 -0.16 -17.29
CA LEU A 359 18.78 -1.31 -17.44
C LEU A 359 18.27 -1.54 -18.86
N ASP A 360 18.16 -2.82 -19.22
CA ASP A 360 17.86 -3.38 -20.56
C ASP A 360 16.69 -2.67 -21.28
N HIS A 361 16.99 -2.14 -22.47
CA HIS A 361 16.12 -1.30 -23.29
C HIS A 361 14.94 -2.06 -23.94
N THR A 362 14.95 -3.39 -23.90
CA THR A 362 13.95 -4.23 -24.60
C THR A 362 12.55 -4.14 -23.98
N LEU A 363 12.43 -4.24 -22.66
CA LEU A 363 11.16 -4.03 -21.95
C LEU A 363 10.64 -2.60 -22.11
N PHE A 364 11.56 -1.63 -22.10
CA PHE A 364 11.25 -0.24 -22.37
C PHE A 364 10.70 -0.07 -23.78
N SER A 365 11.29 -0.73 -24.77
CA SER A 365 10.84 -0.71 -26.16
C SER A 365 9.42 -1.22 -26.29
N ASP A 366 9.06 -2.35 -25.66
CA ASP A 366 7.72 -2.93 -25.81
C ASP A 366 6.63 -2.05 -25.18
N VAL A 367 6.94 -1.47 -24.02
CA VAL A 367 6.03 -0.57 -23.29
C VAL A 367 5.93 0.80 -23.95
N LEU A 368 7.05 1.34 -24.45
CA LEU A 368 7.04 2.53 -25.29
C LEU A 368 6.24 2.25 -26.55
N THR A 369 6.43 1.10 -27.21
CA THR A 369 5.64 0.69 -28.39
C THR A 369 4.14 0.63 -28.10
N GLU A 370 3.72 0.03 -26.97
CA GLU A 370 2.30 -0.02 -26.59
C GLU A 370 1.76 1.36 -26.19
N ARG A 371 2.55 2.16 -25.46
CA ARG A 371 2.23 3.56 -25.15
C ARG A 371 2.06 4.38 -26.42
N ASP A 372 3.02 4.28 -27.35
CA ASP A 372 3.06 4.99 -28.62
C ASP A 372 1.92 4.52 -29.52
N THR A 373 1.55 3.24 -29.45
CA THR A 373 0.36 2.69 -30.12
C THR A 373 -0.92 3.27 -29.53
N LEU A 374 -1.06 3.35 -28.21
CA LEU A 374 -2.22 3.95 -27.55
C LEU A 374 -2.30 5.46 -27.80
N GLN A 375 -1.19 6.17 -27.75
CA GLN A 375 -1.11 7.60 -28.06
C GLN A 375 -1.44 7.84 -29.53
N ALA A 376 -0.90 7.04 -30.45
CA ALA A 376 -1.25 7.11 -31.87
C ALA A 376 -2.74 6.83 -32.10
N LEU A 377 -3.34 5.86 -31.42
CA LEU A 377 -4.78 5.60 -31.47
C LEU A 377 -5.62 6.76 -30.94
N MET A 378 -5.18 7.41 -29.85
CA MET A 378 -5.86 8.57 -29.29
C MET A 378 -5.79 9.76 -30.24
N ILE A 379 -4.61 10.08 -30.78
CA ILE A 379 -4.41 11.15 -31.76
C ILE A 379 -5.18 10.85 -33.05
N GLU A 380 -5.11 9.61 -33.55
CA GLU A 380 -5.88 9.14 -34.70
C GLU A 380 -7.37 9.36 -34.45
N THR A 381 -7.89 8.96 -33.29
CA THR A 381 -9.30 9.18 -32.95
C THR A 381 -9.61 10.67 -32.90
N TRP A 382 -8.76 11.47 -32.25
CA TRP A 382 -8.93 12.93 -32.16
C TRP A 382 -8.77 13.67 -33.48
N LEU A 383 -8.16 13.10 -34.52
CA LEU A 383 -7.96 13.76 -35.82
C LEU A 383 -8.88 13.21 -36.92
N ALA A 384 -9.16 11.90 -36.90
CA ALA A 384 -9.87 11.17 -37.94
C ALA A 384 -11.38 11.08 -37.73
N THR A 385 -11.84 11.22 -36.48
CA THR A 385 -13.26 11.08 -36.15
C THR A 385 -13.89 12.41 -35.83
N ASP A 386 -15.21 12.52 -36.01
CA ASP A 386 -15.98 13.73 -35.68
C ASP A 386 -16.33 13.81 -34.18
N ILE A 387 -15.58 13.13 -33.32
CA ILE A 387 -15.84 13.21 -31.87
C ILE A 387 -15.63 14.64 -31.36
N PRO A 388 -16.50 15.13 -30.48
CA PRO A 388 -16.32 16.44 -29.88
C PRO A 388 -15.10 16.43 -28.96
N LEU A 389 -14.35 17.53 -28.98
CA LEU A 389 -13.21 17.78 -28.10
C LEU A 389 -13.37 19.12 -27.40
N ALA A 390 -13.06 19.15 -26.11
CA ALA A 390 -13.04 20.32 -25.26
C ALA A 390 -11.61 20.65 -24.79
N GLY A 391 -11.44 21.79 -24.12
CA GLY A 391 -10.12 22.33 -23.74
C GLY A 391 -9.42 23.07 -24.88
N LYS A 392 -8.42 23.90 -24.56
CA LYS A 392 -7.75 24.76 -25.55
C LYS A 392 -7.06 23.98 -26.65
N SER A 393 -6.32 22.92 -26.29
CA SER A 393 -5.68 22.06 -27.27
C SER A 393 -6.70 21.22 -28.05
N GLY A 394 -7.79 20.79 -27.43
CA GLY A 394 -8.90 20.12 -28.13
C GLY A 394 -9.49 21.01 -29.23
N LYS A 395 -9.74 22.29 -28.93
CA LYS A 395 -10.21 23.28 -29.92
C LYS A 395 -9.20 23.52 -31.05
N ARG A 396 -7.90 23.51 -30.75
CA ARG A 396 -6.84 23.57 -31.78
C ARG A 396 -6.85 22.34 -32.69
N LEU A 397 -7.00 21.14 -32.13
CA LEU A 397 -7.11 19.89 -32.90
C LEU A 397 -8.35 19.91 -33.80
N LEU A 398 -9.51 20.34 -33.30
CA LEU A 398 -10.71 20.53 -34.12
C LEU A 398 -10.49 21.51 -35.27
N ALA A 399 -9.82 22.64 -35.02
CA ALA A 399 -9.46 23.59 -36.07
C ALA A 399 -8.50 23.00 -37.10
N GLN A 400 -7.61 22.09 -36.69
CA GLN A 400 -6.72 21.36 -37.60
C GLN A 400 -7.47 20.34 -38.46
N ARG A 401 -8.50 19.65 -37.94
CA ARG A 401 -9.37 18.76 -38.74
C ARG A 401 -9.95 19.49 -39.95
N LEU A 402 -10.41 20.74 -39.74
CA LEU A 402 -11.06 21.56 -40.75
C LEU A 402 -10.12 22.06 -41.85
N ARG A 403 -8.80 22.12 -41.61
CA ARG A 403 -7.82 22.62 -42.60
C ARG A 403 -7.53 21.64 -43.74
N GLY A 404 -8.00 20.39 -43.66
CA GLY A 404 -7.93 19.43 -44.77
C GLY A 404 -6.55 18.87 -45.10
N GLU A 405 -5.47 19.36 -44.48
CA GLU A 405 -4.09 18.88 -44.68
C GLU A 405 -3.92 17.38 -44.34
N LEU A 406 -4.72 16.85 -43.41
CA LEU A 406 -4.73 15.44 -43.01
C LEU A 406 -5.22 14.47 -44.09
N LYS A 407 -5.90 14.97 -45.14
CA LYS A 407 -6.40 14.13 -46.25
C LYS A 407 -5.32 13.65 -47.22
N THR A 408 -4.08 14.13 -47.06
CA THR A 408 -2.95 13.77 -47.93
C THR A 408 -2.05 12.67 -47.37
N VAL A 409 -2.27 12.28 -46.11
CA VAL A 409 -1.51 11.22 -45.44
C VAL A 409 -2.11 9.86 -45.81
N LYS A 410 -1.31 8.99 -46.45
CA LYS A 410 -1.77 7.65 -46.88
C LYS A 410 -2.07 6.71 -45.72
N ASP A 411 -1.34 6.84 -44.61
CA ASP A 411 -1.54 6.07 -43.38
C ASP A 411 -1.47 7.02 -42.17
N LEU A 412 -2.64 7.42 -41.68
CA LEU A 412 -2.77 8.35 -40.57
C LEU A 412 -2.19 7.77 -39.28
N ARG A 413 -2.20 6.44 -39.11
CA ARG A 413 -1.68 5.77 -37.92
C ARG A 413 -0.16 5.79 -37.91
N ASP A 414 0.49 5.55 -39.04
CA ASP A 414 1.95 5.68 -39.16
C ASP A 414 2.41 7.13 -38.98
N PHE A 415 1.65 8.09 -39.47
CA PHE A 415 1.90 9.51 -39.20
C PHE A 415 1.73 9.87 -37.72
N CYS A 416 0.69 9.35 -37.05
CA CYS A 416 0.49 9.57 -35.62
C CYS A 416 1.56 8.87 -34.76
N ARG A 417 2.12 7.73 -35.21
CA ARG A 417 3.30 7.11 -34.57
C ARG A 417 4.53 8.01 -34.68
N GLN A 418 4.81 8.56 -35.86
CA GLN A 418 5.93 9.50 -36.07
C GLN A 418 5.78 10.80 -35.27
N LEU A 419 4.55 11.25 -35.01
CA LEU A 419 4.27 12.38 -34.11
C LEU A 419 4.33 11.99 -32.62
N GLY A 420 4.02 10.73 -32.29
CA GLY A 420 4.05 10.20 -30.92
C GLY A 420 5.44 10.21 -30.29
N ASP A 421 6.50 10.17 -31.11
CA ASP A 421 7.88 10.32 -30.64
C ASP A 421 8.15 11.69 -29.97
N ASP A 422 7.44 12.75 -30.38
CA ASP A 422 7.61 14.13 -29.89
C ASP A 422 6.43 14.66 -29.05
N VAL A 423 5.25 14.00 -29.09
CA VAL A 423 4.02 14.43 -28.42
C VAL A 423 3.65 13.49 -27.27
N PHE A 424 3.90 13.93 -26.03
CA PHE A 424 3.56 13.15 -24.83
C PHE A 424 2.13 13.44 -24.36
N ILE A 425 1.23 12.45 -24.48
CA ILE A 425 -0.12 12.52 -23.92
C ILE A 425 -0.17 11.80 -22.58
N ARG A 426 -0.63 12.50 -21.53
CA ARG A 426 -0.79 11.98 -20.16
C ARG A 426 -2.21 12.18 -19.65
N GLY A 427 -2.77 11.21 -18.93
CA GLY A 427 -4.05 11.41 -18.24
C GLY A 427 -3.89 12.26 -16.99
N THR A 428 -4.78 13.24 -16.77
CA THR A 428 -4.83 14.06 -15.53
C THR A 428 -5.98 13.68 -14.60
N GLY A 429 -6.73 12.63 -14.94
CA GLY A 429 -7.89 12.14 -14.19
C GLY A 429 -9.20 12.84 -14.55
N HIS A 430 -9.14 13.95 -15.28
CA HIS A 430 -10.30 14.73 -15.78
C HIS A 430 -10.05 15.32 -17.19
N SER A 431 -8.81 15.25 -17.69
CA SER A 431 -8.40 15.68 -19.03
C SER A 431 -7.18 14.88 -19.50
N TRP A 432 -6.79 15.09 -20.76
CA TRP A 432 -5.52 14.67 -21.33
C TRP A 432 -4.58 15.87 -21.45
N CYS A 433 -3.33 15.70 -21.01
CA CYS A 433 -2.30 16.72 -21.06
C CYS A 433 -1.26 16.39 -22.14
N MET A 434 -1.02 17.33 -23.05
CA MET A 434 -0.03 17.23 -24.13
C MET A 434 1.26 18.01 -23.85
N ALA A 435 1.50 18.40 -22.59
CA ALA A 435 2.66 19.21 -22.22
C ALA A 435 3.95 18.37 -22.27
N SER A 436 5.00 18.93 -22.89
CA SER A 436 6.31 18.28 -22.95
C SER A 436 7.22 18.76 -21.82
N GLY A 437 7.87 17.83 -21.11
CA GLY A 437 8.81 18.17 -20.03
C GLY A 437 8.18 18.93 -18.86
N ASN A 438 8.75 20.11 -18.52
CA ASN A 438 8.36 20.95 -17.37
C ASN A 438 7.30 22.01 -17.72
N GLU A 439 6.63 21.90 -18.86
CA GLU A 439 5.60 22.86 -19.30
C GLU A 439 4.30 22.80 -18.48
N CYS A 440 4.18 21.84 -17.54
CA CYS A 440 3.02 21.69 -16.66
C CYS A 440 3.44 21.70 -15.19
N ASN A 441 2.82 22.58 -14.39
CA ASN A 441 3.08 22.73 -12.96
C ASN A 441 2.29 21.75 -12.07
N GLY A 442 1.53 20.82 -12.67
CA GLY A 442 0.79 19.77 -11.94
C GLY A 442 -0.43 20.25 -11.14
N LEU A 443 -0.78 21.54 -11.19
CA LEU A 443 -1.88 22.13 -10.42
C LEU A 443 -3.26 21.56 -10.77
N GLY A 444 -3.42 20.96 -11.97
CA GLY A 444 -4.63 20.28 -12.39
C GLY A 444 -5.05 19.12 -11.48
N LEU A 445 -4.12 18.54 -10.71
CA LEU A 445 -4.44 17.49 -9.74
C LEU A 445 -5.32 18.01 -8.58
N TYR A 446 -5.20 19.29 -8.24
CA TYR A 446 -5.90 19.91 -7.12
C TYR A 446 -7.17 20.65 -7.56
N ASP A 447 -7.20 21.12 -8.81
CA ASP A 447 -8.33 21.86 -9.36
C ASP A 447 -8.44 21.61 -10.88
N ALA A 448 -9.54 20.96 -11.29
CA ALA A 448 -9.77 20.59 -12.68
C ALA A 448 -9.89 21.80 -13.63
N LEU A 449 -10.26 22.98 -13.14
CA LEU A 449 -10.38 24.19 -13.97
C LEU A 449 -9.02 24.69 -14.46
N HIS A 450 -7.92 24.37 -13.76
CA HIS A 450 -6.58 24.71 -14.25
C HIS A 450 -6.25 24.03 -15.58
N CYS A 451 -6.80 22.83 -15.84
CA CYS A 451 -6.60 22.14 -17.11
C CYS A 451 -7.50 22.69 -18.23
N LEU A 452 -8.60 23.39 -17.90
CA LEU A 452 -9.49 24.01 -18.91
C LEU A 452 -8.85 25.22 -19.59
N SER A 453 -8.15 26.03 -18.81
CA SER A 453 -7.47 27.24 -19.29
C SER A 453 -6.03 26.98 -19.75
N CYS A 454 -5.51 25.77 -19.51
CA CYS A 454 -4.18 25.34 -19.93
C CYS A 454 -4.10 25.18 -21.46
N GLU A 455 -3.00 25.65 -22.05
CA GLU A 455 -2.75 25.49 -23.49
C GLU A 455 -2.63 24.03 -23.92
N ASN A 456 -2.24 23.14 -23.01
CA ASN A 456 -1.93 21.74 -23.29
C ASN A 456 -3.07 20.76 -22.95
N GLY A 457 -4.23 21.26 -22.50
CA GLY A 457 -5.37 20.43 -22.09
C GLY A 457 -6.28 20.04 -23.25
N VAL A 458 -6.55 18.74 -23.39
CA VAL A 458 -7.53 18.14 -24.31
C VAL A 458 -8.53 17.34 -23.48
N ILE A 459 -9.82 17.53 -23.72
CA ILE A 459 -10.87 16.74 -23.07
C ILE A 459 -11.67 16.05 -24.17
N ASP A 460 -11.82 14.74 -24.09
CA ASP A 460 -12.60 13.98 -25.06
C ASP A 460 -13.82 13.33 -24.41
N SER A 461 -14.60 12.62 -25.24
CA SER A 461 -15.85 12.00 -24.85
C SER A 461 -15.71 10.91 -23.79
N THR A 462 -14.52 10.34 -23.58
CA THR A 462 -14.26 9.31 -22.56
C THR A 462 -14.32 9.89 -21.14
N GLN A 463 -14.12 11.19 -20.99
CA GLN A 463 -14.13 11.89 -19.70
C GLN A 463 -15.50 12.41 -19.28
N ARG A 464 -16.54 12.20 -20.09
CA ARG A 464 -17.93 12.60 -19.76
C ARG A 464 -18.40 12.11 -18.38
N PRO A 465 -18.18 10.84 -17.97
CA PRO A 465 -18.56 10.39 -16.63
C PRO A 465 -17.91 11.21 -15.52
N ILE A 466 -16.62 11.52 -15.66
CA ILE A 466 -15.87 12.31 -14.68
C ILE A 466 -16.44 13.71 -14.55
N TRP A 467 -16.75 14.37 -15.66
CA TRP A 467 -17.31 15.73 -15.64
C TRP A 467 -18.75 15.77 -15.10
N ARG A 468 -19.53 14.69 -15.24
CA ARG A 468 -20.83 14.55 -14.57
C ARG A 468 -20.67 14.46 -13.05
N GLU A 469 -19.69 13.70 -12.58
CA GLU A 469 -19.40 13.60 -11.14
C GLU A 469 -18.88 14.92 -10.58
N ILE A 470 -17.98 15.63 -11.30
CA ILE A 470 -17.53 16.97 -10.89
C ILE A 470 -18.72 17.93 -10.77
N ARG A 471 -19.65 17.91 -11.74
CA ARG A 471 -20.89 18.69 -11.70
C ARG A 471 -21.74 18.32 -10.48
N GLN A 472 -21.99 17.03 -10.26
CA GLN A 472 -22.81 16.55 -9.14
C GLN A 472 -22.20 16.94 -7.79
N GLN A 473 -20.88 16.78 -7.65
CA GLN A 473 -20.15 17.21 -6.47
C GLN A 473 -20.36 18.70 -6.17
N GLN A 474 -20.35 19.57 -7.18
CA GLN A 474 -20.62 21.00 -6.95
C GLN A 474 -22.06 21.25 -6.53
N ILE A 475 -23.03 20.50 -7.07
CA ILE A 475 -24.43 20.58 -6.63
C ILE A 475 -24.54 20.19 -5.16
N ASP A 476 -23.90 19.10 -4.75
CA ASP A 476 -23.92 18.63 -3.36
C ASP A 476 -23.29 19.66 -2.41
N VAL A 477 -22.16 20.27 -2.82
CA VAL A 477 -21.50 21.34 -2.04
C VAL A 477 -22.39 22.57 -1.91
N LEU A 478 -23.15 22.96 -2.93
CA LEU A 478 -24.09 24.10 -2.85
C LEU A 478 -25.24 23.86 -1.85
N HIS A 479 -25.54 22.60 -1.51
CA HIS A 479 -26.53 22.26 -0.50
C HIS A 479 -25.96 22.28 0.93
N CYS A 480 -24.65 22.47 1.12
CA CYS A 480 -24.07 22.58 2.45
C CYS A 480 -24.50 23.87 3.17
N PRO A 481 -25.07 23.79 4.39
CA PRO A 481 -25.66 24.93 5.08
C PRO A 481 -24.64 25.94 5.64
N ASP A 482 -23.36 25.59 5.69
CA ASP A 482 -22.25 26.37 6.26
C ASP A 482 -21.30 26.93 5.18
N LEU A 483 -21.69 26.86 3.90
CA LEU A 483 -20.86 27.30 2.80
C LEU A 483 -20.72 28.84 2.77
N GLY A 484 -19.51 29.34 2.97
CA GLY A 484 -19.21 30.77 2.87
C GLY A 484 -19.36 31.33 1.44
N LEU A 485 -19.67 32.63 1.31
CA LEU A 485 -19.87 33.30 0.02
C LEU A 485 -18.74 33.07 -1.01
N PRO A 486 -17.43 33.12 -0.65
CA PRO A 486 -16.36 32.85 -1.61
C PRO A 486 -16.36 31.40 -2.11
N SER A 487 -16.67 30.45 -1.22
CA SER A 487 -16.76 29.03 -1.57
C SER A 487 -17.98 28.76 -2.46
N GLN A 488 -19.10 29.45 -2.21
CA GLN A 488 -20.29 29.40 -3.06
C GLN A 488 -19.99 29.92 -4.48
N ALA A 489 -19.34 31.08 -4.61
CA ALA A 489 -18.95 31.62 -5.91
C ALA A 489 -18.03 30.66 -6.67
N ARG A 490 -17.00 30.13 -6.01
CA ARG A 490 -16.11 29.12 -6.61
C ARG A 490 -16.87 27.86 -7.05
N CYS A 491 -17.81 27.38 -6.24
CA CYS A 491 -18.61 26.20 -6.54
C CYS A 491 -19.51 26.42 -7.77
N LEU A 492 -20.12 27.61 -7.88
CA LEU A 492 -20.90 28.01 -9.05
C LEU A 492 -20.04 28.08 -10.32
N ASP A 493 -18.84 28.64 -10.23
CA ASP A 493 -17.91 28.69 -11.37
C ASP A 493 -17.56 27.28 -11.86
N HIS A 494 -17.21 26.37 -10.94
CA HIS A 494 -16.93 24.97 -11.26
C HIS A 494 -18.14 24.26 -11.88
N LEU A 495 -19.34 24.49 -11.33
CA LEU A 495 -20.58 23.92 -11.83
C LEU A 495 -20.85 24.37 -13.27
N ARG A 496 -20.75 25.67 -13.55
CA ARG A 496 -21.00 26.23 -14.89
C ARG A 496 -19.96 25.79 -15.90
N GLU A 497 -18.70 25.68 -15.49
CA GLU A 497 -17.64 25.17 -16.34
C GLU A 497 -17.84 23.68 -16.65
N ALA A 498 -18.19 22.85 -15.66
CA ALA A 498 -18.50 21.44 -15.89
C ALA A 498 -19.69 21.25 -16.86
N GLU A 499 -20.76 22.03 -16.70
CA GLU A 499 -21.91 22.03 -17.63
C GLU A 499 -21.53 22.49 -19.03
N ARG A 500 -20.62 23.47 -19.15
CA ARG A 500 -20.09 23.90 -20.44
C ARG A 500 -19.30 22.76 -21.11
N ILE A 501 -18.41 22.09 -20.39
CA ILE A 501 -17.62 20.97 -20.93
C ILE A 501 -18.53 19.82 -21.35
N LEU A 502 -19.51 19.44 -20.52
CA LEU A 502 -20.47 18.39 -20.85
C LEU A 502 -21.22 18.72 -22.15
N ARG A 503 -21.67 19.96 -22.34
CA ARG A 503 -22.26 20.42 -23.61
C ARG A 503 -21.28 20.43 -24.77
N GLU A 504 -20.05 20.91 -24.59
CA GLU A 504 -19.01 20.86 -25.63
C GLU A 504 -18.72 19.41 -26.07
N LEU A 505 -18.82 18.44 -25.16
CA LEU A 505 -18.69 17.00 -25.42
C LEU A 505 -19.98 16.35 -25.97
N GLY A 506 -21.00 17.14 -26.32
CA GLY A 506 -22.26 16.65 -26.87
C GLY A 506 -23.12 15.86 -25.89
N ASP A 507 -22.98 16.12 -24.58
CA ASP A 507 -23.84 15.56 -23.55
C ASP A 507 -25.08 16.44 -23.34
N ASN A 508 -26.22 15.80 -23.06
CA ASN A 508 -27.49 16.49 -22.82
C ASN A 508 -27.66 16.71 -21.32
N VAL A 509 -27.08 17.81 -20.82
CA VAL A 509 -27.16 18.19 -19.41
C VAL A 509 -27.88 19.52 -19.29
N GLU A 510 -29.03 19.51 -18.62
CA GLU A 510 -29.76 20.74 -18.30
C GLU A 510 -28.98 21.56 -17.26
N PRO A 511 -28.82 22.89 -17.47
CA PRO A 511 -28.19 23.75 -16.49
C PRO A 511 -28.92 23.66 -15.14
N TYR A 512 -28.17 23.43 -14.06
CA TYR A 512 -28.71 23.38 -12.72
C TYR A 512 -29.28 24.75 -12.34
N ASP A 513 -30.53 24.78 -11.87
CA ASP A 513 -31.17 25.99 -11.37
C ASP A 513 -30.69 26.27 -9.94
N ILE A 514 -30.17 27.48 -9.74
CA ILE A 514 -29.62 27.91 -8.45
C ILE A 514 -30.76 28.29 -7.48
N SER A 515 -32.00 28.39 -7.96
CA SER A 515 -33.18 28.71 -7.14
C SER A 515 -33.41 27.68 -6.01
N ASP A 516 -32.98 26.43 -6.20
CA ASP A 516 -33.07 25.33 -5.23
C ASP A 516 -31.96 25.36 -4.16
N ALA A 517 -30.97 26.26 -4.27
CA ALA A 517 -29.94 26.44 -3.24
C ALA A 517 -30.45 27.34 -2.10
N PRO A 518 -30.18 27.01 -0.81
CA PRO A 518 -30.74 27.69 0.37
C PRO A 518 -30.36 29.18 0.56
N PHE A 519 -29.66 29.78 -0.42
CA PHE A 519 -29.09 31.13 -0.34
C PHE A 519 -29.47 32.06 -1.51
N SER A 520 -30.44 31.68 -2.36
CA SER A 520 -30.87 32.45 -3.54
C SER A 520 -31.45 33.85 -3.28
N GLY A 521 -31.49 34.32 -2.02
CA GLY A 521 -32.08 35.58 -1.58
C GLY A 521 -31.15 36.70 -1.13
N LYS A 522 -29.81 36.59 -1.29
CA LYS A 522 -28.90 37.71 -0.97
C LYS A 522 -28.14 38.17 -2.22
N THR A 523 -28.56 39.31 -2.73
CA THR A 523 -28.05 40.03 -3.91
C THR A 523 -26.52 40.16 -3.90
N LEU A 524 -25.93 39.97 -5.09
CA LEU A 524 -24.55 40.34 -5.46
C LEU A 524 -24.22 41.80 -5.15
#